data_AF-A0A0F3MP24-F1
#
_entry.id   AF-A0A0F3MP24-F1
#
_cell.length_a   1.000
_cell.length_b   1.000
_cell.length_c   1.000
_cell.angle_alpha   90.00
_cell.angle_beta   90.00
_cell.angle_gamma   90.00
#
_symmetry.space_group_name_H-M   'P 1'
#
loop_
_entity.id
_entity.type
_entity.pdbx_description
1 polymer ?
#
loop_
_entity_poly.entity_id
_entity_poly.type
_entity_poly.pdbx_seq_one_letter_code
_entity_poly.pdbx_strand_id
1 'polypeptide(L)'
;MITNNMINPIKLIIYNLYMAFWSLDFSNNVRKRYTGYGFRYTISIVCLGAIFWLLVKLSMFKDINDYLTKNKLESQAGVIIDSILNKWPEIYYENQQISLFEPTPYLIVDDNQTILIAIDPESKMTSAELSNAIIVMARNNIQIVDQATGHSTKIFYNSILGNKKLLIDSFFIKNLLTETLQKKYNIILVCILMLCPLVALGFLVFIALKKIIIIVTIGTLINFFLQRCSFQDICRLGAFSSAPAILIAIITIAINSKYLWISGYIQIWCNFIAMASLIQQEKI
;
A
#
# COMPACT_ATOMS: atom_id res chain seq x y z
N MET A 1 29.13 -43.74 -10.81
CA MET A 1 27.75 -43.22 -10.84
C MET A 1 27.72 -42.00 -9.92
N ILE A 2 27.93 -40.81 -10.50
CA ILE A 2 28.02 -39.55 -9.74
C ILE A 2 26.59 -39.09 -9.49
N THR A 3 26.12 -39.17 -8.25
CA THR A 3 24.81 -38.67 -7.84
C THR A 3 24.86 -37.14 -7.83
N ASN A 4 24.29 -36.56 -8.88
CA ASN A 4 24.13 -35.12 -9.06
C ASN A 4 23.06 -34.58 -8.09
N ASN A 5 23.37 -34.53 -6.80
CA ASN A 5 22.58 -33.80 -5.80
C ASN A 5 22.93 -32.31 -5.85
N MET A 6 22.67 -31.67 -7.00
CA MET A 6 22.57 -30.22 -7.02
C MET A 6 21.27 -29.84 -6.30
N ILE A 7 21.38 -29.56 -5.00
CA ILE A 7 20.31 -28.89 -4.25
C ILE A 7 20.02 -27.60 -5.01
N ASN A 8 18.83 -27.53 -5.61
CA ASN A 8 18.39 -26.36 -6.37
C ASN A 8 18.67 -25.09 -5.51
N PRO A 9 19.44 -24.10 -6.02
CA PRO A 9 19.85 -22.94 -5.23
C PRO A 9 18.66 -22.19 -4.63
N ILE A 10 17.51 -22.20 -5.29
CA ILE A 10 16.25 -21.63 -4.77
C ILE A 10 15.79 -22.40 -3.53
N LYS A 11 15.84 -23.73 -3.56
CA LYS A 11 15.47 -24.59 -2.43
C LYS A 11 16.42 -24.39 -1.25
N LEU A 12 17.71 -24.19 -1.52
CA LEU A 12 18.71 -23.87 -0.50
C LEU A 12 18.43 -22.50 0.15
N ILE A 13 18.11 -21.48 -0.66
CA ILE A 13 17.75 -20.14 -0.17
C ILE A 13 16.47 -20.20 0.69
N ILE A 14 15.44 -20.91 0.23
CA ILE A 14 14.18 -21.09 0.99
C ILE A 14 14.44 -21.82 2.31
N TYR A 15 15.23 -22.90 2.27
CA TYR A 15 15.59 -23.65 3.47
C TYR A 15 16.39 -22.79 4.46
N ASN A 16 17.35 -22.01 3.98
CA ASN A 16 18.13 -21.11 4.83
C ASN A 16 17.29 -19.97 5.41
N LEU A 17 16.35 -19.41 4.63
CA LEU A 17 15.38 -18.43 5.13
C LEU A 17 14.48 -19.04 6.19
N TYR A 18 13.98 -20.27 5.96
CA TYR A 18 13.19 -21.00 6.94
C TYR A 18 14.00 -21.21 8.23
N MET A 19 15.22 -21.73 8.14
CA MET A 19 16.08 -21.94 9.32
C MET A 19 16.48 -20.63 10.02
N ALA A 20 16.65 -19.53 9.29
CA ALA A 20 17.03 -18.23 9.87
C ALA A 20 15.90 -17.52 10.63
N PHE A 21 14.67 -17.99 10.53
CA PHE A 21 13.53 -17.27 11.11
C PHE A 21 12.53 -18.17 11.83
N TRP A 22 12.49 -19.47 11.50
CA TRP A 22 11.61 -20.46 12.12
C TRP A 22 12.34 -21.40 13.09
N SER A 23 13.65 -21.26 13.29
CA SER A 23 14.41 -22.08 14.23
C SER A 23 14.56 -21.42 15.61
N LEU A 24 14.29 -22.22 16.65
CA LEU A 24 14.57 -21.86 18.05
C LEU A 24 16.08 -21.71 18.29
N ASP A 25 16.89 -22.60 17.73
CA ASP A 25 18.35 -22.57 17.88
C ASP A 25 18.93 -21.31 17.26
N PHE A 26 18.40 -20.89 16.12
CA PHE A 26 18.80 -19.64 15.49
C PHE A 26 18.43 -18.44 16.37
N SER A 27 17.21 -18.38 16.91
CA SER A 27 16.78 -17.31 17.81
C SER A 27 17.62 -17.24 19.09
N ASN A 28 17.99 -18.39 19.65
CA ASN A 28 18.93 -18.48 20.77
C ASN A 28 20.35 -18.01 20.40
N ASN A 29 20.84 -18.34 19.21
CA ASN A 29 22.13 -17.88 18.72
C ASN A 29 22.15 -16.36 18.49
N VAL A 30 21.08 -15.80 17.92
CA VAL A 30 20.93 -14.35 17.78
C VAL A 30 20.93 -13.66 19.14
N ARG A 31 20.22 -14.22 20.12
CA ARG A 31 20.21 -13.71 21.49
C ARG A 31 21.62 -13.70 22.11
N LYS A 32 22.36 -14.81 22.02
CA LYS A 32 23.62 -15.02 22.76
C LYS A 32 24.88 -14.51 22.08
N ARG A 33 24.96 -14.65 20.75
CA ARG A 33 26.22 -14.47 19.99
C ARG A 33 26.22 -13.25 19.08
N TYR A 34 25.06 -12.68 18.78
CA TYR A 34 24.98 -11.55 17.88
C TYR A 34 25.36 -10.26 18.60
N THR A 35 26.55 -9.74 18.26
CA THR A 35 27.06 -8.47 18.80
C THR A 35 26.49 -7.25 18.06
N GLY A 36 25.92 -7.45 16.88
CA GLY A 36 25.29 -6.39 16.09
C GLY A 36 23.99 -5.87 16.71
N TYR A 37 23.62 -4.65 16.32
CA TYR A 37 22.28 -4.13 16.58
C TYR A 37 21.36 -4.71 15.52
N GLY A 38 20.48 -5.66 15.87
CA GLY A 38 19.46 -6.21 14.96
C GLY A 38 18.62 -5.11 14.27
N PHE A 39 18.59 -3.92 14.88
CA PHE A 39 18.08 -2.68 14.31
C PHE A 39 18.67 -2.29 12.95
N ARG A 40 19.98 -2.49 12.70
CA ARG A 40 20.60 -2.20 11.39
C ARG A 40 19.98 -3.06 10.28
N TYR A 41 19.72 -4.32 10.58
CA TYR A 41 19.07 -5.25 9.65
C TYR A 41 17.63 -4.83 9.34
N THR A 42 16.86 -4.49 10.37
CA THR A 42 15.49 -4.00 10.19
C THR A 42 15.44 -2.69 9.39
N ILE A 43 16.35 -1.75 9.66
CA ILE A 43 16.46 -0.52 8.87
C ILE A 43 16.77 -0.84 7.41
N SER A 44 17.72 -1.73 7.13
CA SER A 44 18.04 -2.10 5.74
C SER A 44 16.83 -2.67 5.01
N ILE A 45 16.03 -3.52 5.65
CA ILE A 45 14.77 -4.04 5.08
C ILE A 45 13.80 -2.89 4.80
N VAL A 46 13.63 -1.96 5.74
CA VAL A 46 12.74 -0.82 5.58
C VAL A 46 13.19 0.10 4.44
N CYS A 47 14.49 0.39 4.34
CA CYS A 47 15.06 1.22 3.27
C CYS A 47 14.89 0.55 1.90
N LEU A 48 15.22 -0.74 1.78
CA LEU A 48 15.00 -1.49 0.55
C LEU A 48 13.51 -1.55 0.18
N GLY A 49 12.63 -1.70 1.17
CA GLY A 49 11.18 -1.65 0.99
C GLY A 49 10.69 -0.31 0.48
N ALA A 50 11.21 0.80 1.01
CA ALA A 50 10.87 2.14 0.55
C ALA A 50 11.34 2.38 -0.91
N ILE A 51 12.53 1.90 -1.27
CA ILE A 51 13.03 1.96 -2.65
C ILE A 51 12.14 1.14 -3.58
N PHE A 52 11.79 -0.09 -3.19
CA PHE A 52 10.90 -0.94 -3.98
C PHE A 52 9.53 -0.27 -4.19
N TRP A 53 8.96 0.30 -3.14
CA TRP A 53 7.69 1.03 -3.22
C TRP A 53 7.77 2.25 -4.16
N LEU A 54 8.88 3.00 -4.11
CA LEU A 54 9.14 4.11 -5.03
C LEU A 54 9.17 3.64 -6.50
N LEU A 55 9.86 2.54 -6.79
CA LEU A 55 9.93 1.99 -8.15
C LEU A 55 8.54 1.60 -8.67
N VAL A 56 7.70 0.97 -7.83
CA VAL A 56 6.31 0.63 -8.19
C VAL A 56 5.51 1.89 -8.52
N LYS A 57 5.61 2.95 -7.71
CA LYS A 57 4.89 4.21 -7.94
C LYS A 57 5.38 4.98 -9.16
N LEU A 58 6.69 4.98 -9.42
CA LEU A 58 7.26 5.55 -10.64
C LEU A 58 6.79 4.80 -11.89
N SER A 59 6.73 3.47 -11.84
CA SER A 59 6.19 2.66 -12.95
C SER A 59 4.74 3.02 -13.22
N MET A 60 3.88 3.04 -12.18
CA MET A 60 2.48 3.42 -12.33
C MET A 60 2.32 4.83 -12.93
N PHE A 61 3.10 5.81 -12.45
CA PHE A 61 3.05 7.17 -12.98
C PHE A 61 3.48 7.25 -14.45
N LYS A 62 4.54 6.53 -14.82
CA LYS A 62 4.98 6.42 -16.20
C LYS A 62 3.90 5.80 -17.08
N ASP A 63 3.27 4.72 -16.62
CA ASP A 63 2.22 4.02 -17.33
C ASP A 63 1.00 4.92 -17.59
N ILE A 64 0.58 5.70 -16.59
CA ILE A 64 -0.50 6.70 -16.73
C ILE A 64 -0.11 7.75 -17.78
N ASN A 65 1.11 8.29 -17.70
CA ASN A 65 1.58 9.28 -18.66
C ASN A 65 1.66 8.72 -20.08
N ASP A 66 2.18 7.51 -20.26
CA ASP A 66 2.27 6.87 -21.57
C ASP A 66 0.88 6.55 -22.16
N TYR A 67 -0.10 6.15 -21.35
CA TYR A 67 -1.48 6.01 -21.82
C TYR A 67 -2.07 7.35 -22.26
N LEU A 68 -2.00 8.38 -21.42
CA LEU A 68 -2.60 9.69 -21.68
C LEU A 68 -1.97 10.43 -22.87
N THR A 69 -0.66 10.26 -23.08
CA THR A 69 0.08 10.98 -24.13
C THR A 69 0.28 10.19 -25.42
N LYS A 70 0.35 8.85 -25.36
CA LYS A 70 0.70 7.98 -26.50
C LYS A 70 -0.32 6.88 -26.77
N ASN A 71 -1.43 6.83 -26.03
CA ASN A 71 -2.45 5.78 -26.14
C ASN A 71 -1.90 4.35 -25.96
N LYS A 72 -0.85 4.18 -25.14
CA LYS A 72 -0.30 2.85 -24.85
C LYS A 72 -1.19 2.09 -23.87
N LEU A 73 -1.78 1.00 -24.34
CA LEU A 73 -2.73 0.15 -23.61
C LEU A 73 -2.09 -1.09 -22.96
N GLU A 74 -0.78 -1.27 -23.09
CA GLU A 74 -0.08 -2.47 -22.64
C GLU A 74 0.03 -2.58 -21.11
N SER A 75 -0.17 -1.48 -20.38
CA SER A 75 -0.04 -1.43 -18.92
C SER A 75 -1.38 -1.60 -18.21
N GLN A 76 -1.37 -2.20 -17.02
CA GLN A 76 -2.56 -2.36 -16.19
C GLN A 76 -3.22 -1.01 -15.85
N ALA A 77 -2.41 0.02 -15.56
CA ALA A 77 -2.92 1.37 -15.31
C ALA A 77 -3.60 1.97 -16.56
N GLY A 78 -3.03 1.74 -17.75
CA GLY A 78 -3.62 2.17 -19.02
C GLY A 78 -4.97 1.50 -19.27
N VAL A 79 -5.07 0.18 -19.08
CA VAL A 79 -6.33 -0.58 -19.22
C VAL A 79 -7.41 -0.08 -18.26
N ILE A 80 -7.06 0.25 -17.01
CA ILE A 80 -8.02 0.77 -16.03
C ILE A 80 -8.52 2.17 -16.45
N ILE A 81 -7.64 3.06 -16.89
CA ILE A 81 -8.06 4.39 -17.33
C ILE A 81 -8.94 4.28 -18.58
N ASP A 82 -8.56 3.41 -19.53
CA ASP A 82 -9.32 3.19 -20.75
C ASP A 82 -10.72 2.64 -20.46
N SER A 83 -10.85 1.69 -19.54
CA SER A 83 -12.14 1.13 -19.16
C SER A 83 -13.06 2.17 -18.51
N ILE A 84 -12.51 3.14 -17.76
CA ILE A 84 -13.25 4.26 -17.19
C ILE A 84 -13.67 5.23 -18.30
N LEU A 85 -12.76 5.61 -19.20
CA LEU A 85 -13.03 6.56 -20.28
C LEU A 85 -14.02 6.01 -21.31
N ASN A 86 -13.97 4.72 -21.63
CA ASN A 86 -14.91 4.09 -22.56
C ASN A 86 -16.34 3.97 -21.99
N LYS A 87 -16.48 3.94 -20.67
CA LYS A 87 -17.77 3.97 -19.97
C LYS A 87 -18.20 5.39 -19.61
N TRP A 88 -17.49 6.42 -20.08
CA TRP A 88 -17.78 7.79 -19.71
C TRP A 88 -18.97 8.34 -20.51
N PRO A 89 -20.03 8.83 -19.84
CA PRO A 89 -21.20 9.32 -20.54
C PRO A 89 -21.05 10.76 -21.03
N GLU A 90 -21.94 11.20 -21.91
CA GLU A 90 -22.03 12.61 -22.28
C GLU A 90 -22.66 13.43 -21.14
N ILE A 91 -21.86 14.33 -20.54
CA ILE A 91 -22.31 15.19 -19.46
C ILE A 91 -22.37 16.64 -19.96
N TYR A 92 -23.52 17.27 -19.81
CA TYR A 92 -23.74 18.66 -20.21
C TYR A 92 -23.48 19.56 -19.02
N TYR A 93 -22.55 20.51 -19.17
CA TYR A 93 -22.21 21.49 -18.14
C TYR A 93 -22.71 22.88 -18.55
N GLU A 94 -23.60 23.44 -17.75
CA GLU A 94 -24.16 24.78 -17.96
C GLU A 94 -24.51 25.41 -16.60
N ASN A 95 -24.26 26.72 -16.45
CA ASN A 95 -24.58 27.46 -15.23
C ASN A 95 -24.05 26.82 -13.93
N GLN A 96 -22.82 26.31 -13.98
CA GLN A 96 -22.15 25.64 -12.84
C GLN A 96 -22.80 24.32 -12.40
N GLN A 97 -23.64 23.74 -13.25
CA GLN A 97 -24.33 22.49 -12.99
C GLN A 97 -24.08 21.48 -14.11
N ILE A 98 -24.05 20.20 -13.74
CA ILE A 98 -24.03 19.10 -14.69
C ILE A 98 -25.44 18.50 -14.85
N SER A 99 -25.72 18.01 -16.05
CA SER A 99 -26.90 17.22 -16.38
C SER A 99 -26.53 16.09 -17.34
N LEU A 100 -27.27 14.98 -17.26
CA LEU A 100 -27.14 13.83 -18.16
C LEU A 100 -28.46 13.58 -18.88
N PHE A 101 -28.37 13.06 -20.10
CA PHE A 101 -29.53 12.49 -20.79
C PHE A 101 -29.85 11.06 -20.36
N GLU A 102 -28.83 10.32 -19.90
CA GLU A 102 -28.96 8.95 -19.45
C GLU A 102 -29.63 8.86 -18.07
N PRO A 103 -30.20 7.69 -17.71
CA PRO A 103 -30.79 7.48 -16.40
C PRO A 103 -29.78 7.73 -15.27
N THR A 104 -30.19 8.57 -14.32
CA THR A 104 -29.43 8.88 -13.11
C THR A 104 -29.89 7.98 -11.94
N PRO A 105 -28.99 7.49 -11.07
CA PRO A 105 -27.54 7.70 -11.10
C PRO A 105 -26.83 6.82 -12.14
N TYR A 106 -25.87 7.39 -12.87
CA TYR A 106 -25.01 6.63 -13.79
C TYR A 106 -23.77 6.13 -13.05
N LEU A 107 -23.48 4.83 -13.14
CA LEU A 107 -22.42 4.20 -12.36
C LEU A 107 -21.33 3.62 -13.26
N ILE A 108 -20.10 4.08 -13.05
CA ILE A 108 -18.90 3.48 -13.63
C ILE A 108 -18.30 2.54 -12.58
N VAL A 109 -18.36 1.24 -12.86
CA VAL A 109 -17.88 0.17 -11.97
C VAL A 109 -16.62 -0.52 -12.49
N ASP A 110 -15.79 -1.00 -11.57
CA ASP A 110 -14.69 -1.92 -11.87
C ASP A 110 -15.19 -3.35 -12.11
N ASP A 111 -14.28 -4.26 -12.47
CA ASP A 111 -14.59 -5.68 -12.72
C ASP A 111 -15.12 -6.41 -11.46
N ASN A 112 -14.86 -5.87 -10.27
CA ASN A 112 -15.35 -6.38 -8.99
C ASN A 112 -16.66 -5.72 -8.54
N GLN A 113 -17.35 -4.99 -9.42
CA GLN A 113 -18.57 -4.21 -9.12
C GLN A 113 -18.38 -3.09 -8.07
N THR A 114 -17.15 -2.69 -7.80
CA THR A 114 -16.84 -1.52 -6.97
C THR A 114 -17.19 -0.26 -7.76
N ILE A 115 -17.97 0.64 -7.16
CA ILE A 115 -18.35 1.91 -7.80
C ILE A 115 -17.13 2.84 -7.79
N LEU A 116 -16.52 3.03 -8.96
CA LEU A 116 -15.40 3.96 -9.13
C LEU A 116 -15.91 5.39 -9.21
N ILE A 117 -16.91 5.63 -10.04
CA ILE A 117 -17.50 6.95 -10.26
C ILE A 117 -19.01 6.81 -10.31
N ALA A 118 -19.71 7.60 -9.49
CA ALA A 118 -21.16 7.74 -9.53
C ALA A 118 -21.51 9.14 -10.02
N ILE A 119 -22.42 9.24 -10.98
CA ILE A 119 -22.85 10.51 -11.56
C ILE A 119 -24.34 10.68 -11.27
N ASP A 120 -24.64 11.54 -10.30
CA ASP A 120 -25.96 11.67 -9.69
C ASP A 120 -26.37 13.16 -9.54
N PRO A 121 -26.66 13.85 -10.66
CA PRO A 121 -27.13 15.24 -10.63
C PRO A 121 -28.54 15.40 -10.03
N GLU A 122 -29.28 14.31 -9.86
CA GLU A 122 -30.64 14.30 -9.29
C GLU A 122 -30.66 13.91 -7.80
N SER A 123 -29.51 13.56 -7.21
CA SER A 123 -29.38 13.17 -5.80
C SER A 123 -30.29 11.99 -5.41
N LYS A 124 -30.35 10.98 -6.28
CA LYS A 124 -31.13 9.75 -6.07
C LYS A 124 -30.42 8.74 -5.18
N MET A 125 -29.10 8.81 -5.05
CA MET A 125 -28.33 7.88 -4.22
C MET A 125 -28.52 8.17 -2.73
N THR A 126 -28.65 7.10 -1.96
CA THR A 126 -28.67 7.16 -0.49
C THR A 126 -27.26 7.42 0.07
N SER A 127 -27.18 7.90 1.32
CA SER A 127 -25.88 8.14 1.98
C SER A 127 -24.99 6.90 2.07
N ALA A 128 -25.59 5.70 2.20
CA ALA A 128 -24.86 4.45 2.23
C ALA A 128 -24.25 4.09 0.86
N GLU A 129 -24.98 4.37 -0.22
CA GLU A 129 -24.49 4.15 -1.59
C GLU A 129 -23.40 5.17 -1.95
N LEU A 130 -23.56 6.43 -1.50
CA LEU A 130 -22.56 7.48 -1.68
C LEU A 130 -21.23 7.12 -0.99
N SER A 131 -21.27 6.51 0.21
CA SER A 131 -20.04 6.08 0.89
C SER A 131 -19.29 4.94 0.18
N ASN A 132 -19.96 4.21 -0.71
CA ASN A 132 -19.35 3.12 -1.46
C ASN A 132 -18.70 3.58 -2.78
N ALA A 133 -19.02 4.78 -3.28
CA ALA A 133 -18.41 5.35 -4.48
C ALA A 133 -17.09 6.08 -4.15
N ILE A 134 -16.07 5.97 -4.98
CA ILE A 134 -14.81 6.72 -4.79
C ILE A 134 -14.99 8.19 -5.18
N ILE A 135 -15.66 8.44 -6.30
CA ILE A 135 -15.96 9.77 -6.82
C ILE A 135 -17.47 9.89 -7.05
N VAL A 136 -18.08 10.95 -6.56
CA VAL A 136 -19.48 11.28 -6.81
C VAL A 136 -19.57 12.62 -7.54
N MET A 137 -20.10 12.62 -8.75
CA MET A 137 -20.42 13.82 -9.51
C MET A 137 -21.87 14.20 -9.23
N ALA A 138 -22.07 15.10 -8.26
CA ALA A 138 -23.38 15.66 -7.93
C ALA A 138 -23.68 16.87 -8.84
N ARG A 139 -24.89 17.45 -8.75
CA ARG A 139 -25.33 18.53 -9.65
C ARG A 139 -24.32 19.67 -9.81
N ASN A 140 -23.73 20.16 -8.72
CA ASN A 140 -22.87 21.36 -8.72
C ASN A 140 -21.44 21.11 -8.19
N ASN A 141 -21.11 19.88 -7.82
CA ASN A 141 -19.80 19.54 -7.26
C ASN A 141 -19.40 18.10 -7.55
N ILE A 142 -18.10 17.86 -7.49
CA ILE A 142 -17.48 16.55 -7.43
C ILE A 142 -17.12 16.28 -5.97
N GLN A 143 -17.51 15.13 -5.43
CA GLN A 143 -17.15 14.69 -4.10
C GLN A 143 -16.17 13.52 -4.23
N ILE A 144 -15.03 13.62 -3.58
CA ILE A 144 -14.07 12.53 -3.46
C ILE A 144 -14.28 11.92 -2.07
N VAL A 145 -14.65 10.66 -2.02
CA VAL A 145 -15.01 9.95 -0.78
C VAL A 145 -13.87 9.02 -0.38
N ASP A 146 -13.40 9.15 0.86
CA ASP A 146 -12.53 8.18 1.49
C ASP A 146 -13.37 7.02 2.03
N GLN A 147 -13.32 5.87 1.35
CA GLN A 147 -14.05 4.67 1.74
C GLN A 147 -13.66 4.12 3.12
N ALA A 148 -12.47 4.45 3.64
CA ALA A 148 -12.02 3.97 4.94
C ALA A 148 -12.56 4.79 6.11
N THR A 149 -12.76 6.10 5.91
CA THR A 149 -13.18 7.03 6.97
C THR A 149 -14.58 7.59 6.77
N GLY A 150 -15.16 7.45 5.58
CA GLY A 150 -16.42 8.07 5.18
C GLY A 150 -16.31 9.59 4.97
N HIS A 151 -15.13 10.18 5.11
CA HIS A 151 -14.93 11.60 4.86
C HIS A 151 -15.01 11.90 3.37
N SER A 152 -15.69 13.00 3.01
CA SER A 152 -15.77 13.46 1.63
C SER A 152 -15.23 14.87 1.47
N THR A 153 -14.47 15.10 0.40
CA THR A 153 -13.99 16.41 0.00
C THR A 153 -14.79 16.87 -1.22
N LYS A 154 -15.38 18.06 -1.15
CA LYS A 154 -16.19 18.63 -2.24
C LYS A 154 -15.38 19.62 -3.05
N ILE A 155 -15.43 19.49 -4.38
CA ILE A 155 -14.80 20.37 -5.35
C ILE A 155 -15.88 20.89 -6.29
N PHE A 156 -16.08 22.20 -6.33
CA PHE A 156 -17.12 22.81 -7.16
C PHE A 156 -16.66 22.90 -8.62
N TYR A 157 -17.54 22.58 -9.58
CA TYR A 157 -17.20 22.59 -11.01
C TYR A 157 -16.68 23.93 -11.49
N ASN A 158 -17.20 25.05 -10.97
CA ASN A 158 -16.78 26.39 -11.35
C ASN A 158 -15.27 26.63 -11.14
N SER A 159 -14.65 25.96 -10.18
CA SER A 159 -13.22 26.07 -9.88
C SER A 159 -12.33 25.35 -10.91
N ILE A 160 -12.90 24.40 -11.66
CA ILE A 160 -12.19 23.58 -12.65
C ILE A 160 -12.55 24.02 -14.07
N LEU A 161 -13.85 24.18 -14.34
CA LEU A 161 -14.44 24.36 -15.68
C LEU A 161 -14.83 25.81 -15.98
N GLY A 162 -14.82 26.69 -14.97
CA GLY A 162 -15.28 28.08 -15.11
C GLY A 162 -16.78 28.17 -15.37
N ASN A 163 -17.21 29.21 -16.10
CA ASN A 163 -18.63 29.50 -16.37
C ASN A 163 -19.07 29.20 -17.82
N LYS A 164 -18.24 28.52 -18.62
CA LYS A 164 -18.55 28.25 -20.02
C LYS A 164 -19.45 27.02 -20.15
N LYS A 165 -20.38 27.05 -21.11
CA LYS A 165 -21.15 25.87 -21.51
C LYS A 165 -20.21 24.87 -22.17
N LEU A 166 -20.21 23.63 -21.69
CA LEU A 166 -19.28 22.59 -22.13
C LEU A 166 -20.00 21.24 -22.24
N LEU A 167 -19.62 20.45 -23.24
CA LEU A 167 -19.89 19.02 -23.29
C LEU A 167 -18.67 18.29 -22.71
N ILE A 168 -18.90 17.52 -21.66
CA ILE A 168 -17.87 16.72 -20.98
C ILE A 168 -18.07 15.28 -21.42
N ASP A 169 -17.36 14.89 -22.48
CA ASP A 169 -17.28 13.52 -22.98
C ASP A 169 -15.94 12.87 -22.59
N SER A 170 -15.75 11.61 -22.99
CA SER A 170 -14.51 10.86 -22.71
C SER A 170 -13.26 11.55 -23.27
N PHE A 171 -13.38 12.17 -24.45
CA PHE A 171 -12.28 12.87 -25.11
C PHE A 171 -11.88 14.15 -24.35
N PHE A 172 -12.86 14.93 -23.92
CA PHE A 172 -12.64 16.12 -23.10
C PHE A 172 -11.93 15.77 -21.79
N ILE A 173 -12.40 14.73 -21.08
CA ILE A 173 -11.77 14.28 -19.83
C ILE A 173 -10.34 13.82 -20.07
N LYS A 174 -10.10 13.04 -21.13
CA LYS A 174 -8.75 12.59 -21.48
C LYS A 174 -7.82 13.76 -21.74
N ASN A 175 -8.24 14.74 -22.53
CA ASN A 175 -7.44 15.93 -22.81
C ASN A 175 -7.18 16.76 -21.55
N LEU A 176 -8.19 16.95 -20.71
CA LEU A 176 -8.05 17.66 -19.44
C LEU A 176 -7.03 16.97 -18.52
N LEU A 177 -7.07 15.65 -18.43
CA LEU A 177 -6.10 14.85 -17.66
C LEU A 177 -4.70 14.96 -18.25
N THR A 178 -4.56 14.86 -19.58
CA THR A 178 -3.28 14.99 -20.29
C THR A 178 -2.66 16.38 -20.08
N GLU A 179 -3.42 17.45 -20.29
CA GLU A 179 -2.96 18.83 -20.10
C GLU A 179 -2.55 19.09 -18.65
N THR A 180 -3.36 18.63 -17.69
CA THR A 180 -3.07 18.81 -16.27
C THR A 180 -1.79 18.06 -15.88
N LEU A 181 -1.63 16.84 -16.37
CA LEU A 181 -0.46 16.01 -16.11
C LEU A 181 0.80 16.61 -16.76
N GLN A 182 0.73 17.08 -18.00
CA GLN A 182 1.86 17.72 -18.68
C GLN A 182 2.27 19.02 -18.00
N LYS A 183 1.31 19.89 -17.64
CA LYS A 183 1.58 21.17 -16.98
C LYS A 183 2.25 20.98 -15.62
N LYS A 184 1.89 19.92 -14.90
CA LYS A 184 2.40 19.63 -13.55
C LYS A 184 3.39 18.47 -13.51
N TYR A 185 3.85 17.97 -14.66
CA TYR A 185 4.62 16.73 -14.75
C TYR A 185 5.85 16.75 -13.86
N ASN A 186 6.67 17.80 -14.00
CA ASN A 186 7.90 17.95 -13.22
C ASN A 186 7.61 18.08 -11.72
N ILE A 187 6.53 18.78 -11.33
CA ILE A 187 6.14 18.93 -9.93
C ILE A 187 5.72 17.58 -9.36
N ILE A 188 4.85 16.84 -10.07
CA ILE A 188 4.38 15.51 -9.66
C ILE A 188 5.56 14.54 -9.55
N LEU A 189 6.46 14.55 -10.54
CA LEU A 189 7.66 13.72 -10.53
C LEU A 189 8.56 14.04 -9.33
N VAL A 190 8.81 15.32 -9.03
CA VAL A 190 9.58 15.74 -7.86
C VAL A 190 8.88 15.29 -6.57
N CYS A 191 7.55 15.41 -6.47
CA CYS A 191 6.80 14.92 -5.32
C CYS A 191 6.95 13.40 -5.15
N ILE A 192 6.89 12.63 -6.24
CA ILE A 192 7.08 11.17 -6.20
C ILE A 192 8.52 10.82 -5.79
N LEU A 193 9.52 11.56 -6.27
CA LEU A 193 10.94 11.28 -5.97
C LEU A 193 11.38 11.74 -4.59
N MET A 194 10.76 12.77 -4.01
CA MET A 194 11.19 13.38 -2.75
C MET A 194 10.24 13.07 -1.58
N LEU A 195 8.94 13.35 -1.73
CA LEU A 195 7.96 13.24 -0.64
C LEU A 195 7.51 11.79 -0.43
N CYS A 196 7.19 11.09 -1.52
CA CYS A 196 6.74 9.70 -1.46
C CYS A 196 7.70 8.76 -0.71
N PRO A 197 9.02 8.73 -0.98
CA PRO A 197 9.93 7.84 -0.24
C PRO A 197 10.08 8.25 1.23
N LEU A 198 9.97 9.54 1.56
CA LEU A 198 10.03 10.00 2.95
C LEU A 198 8.80 9.53 3.74
N VAL A 199 7.61 9.69 3.15
CA VAL A 199 6.35 9.21 3.74
C VAL A 199 6.36 7.69 3.86
N ALA A 200 6.79 6.98 2.80
CA ALA A 200 6.91 5.53 2.82
C ALA A 200 7.90 5.05 3.89
N LEU A 201 9.07 5.68 4.01
CA LEU A 201 10.06 5.35 5.02
C LEU A 201 9.50 5.59 6.42
N GLY A 202 8.86 6.74 6.68
CA GLY A 202 8.23 7.04 7.97
C GLY A 202 7.16 6.01 8.35
N PHE A 203 6.31 5.64 7.39
CA PHE A 203 5.28 4.63 7.58
C PHE A 203 5.85 3.23 7.83
N LEU A 204 6.86 2.82 7.08
CA LEU A 204 7.53 1.52 7.24
C LEU A 204 8.33 1.44 8.56
N VAL A 205 8.97 2.53 8.98
CA VAL A 205 9.60 2.64 10.30
C VAL A 205 8.55 2.48 11.40
N PHE A 206 7.39 3.13 11.28
CA PHE A 206 6.30 2.99 12.24
C PHE A 206 5.82 1.53 12.34
N ILE A 207 5.61 0.84 11.20
CA ILE A 207 5.24 -0.58 11.18
C ILE A 207 6.32 -1.44 11.85
N ALA A 208 7.58 -1.21 11.54
CA ALA A 208 8.70 -1.93 12.12
C ALA A 208 8.76 -1.75 13.64
N LEU A 209 8.69 -0.51 14.13
CA LEU A 209 8.69 -0.21 15.56
C LEU A 209 7.51 -0.86 16.27
N LYS A 210 6.29 -0.77 15.71
CA LYS A 210 5.10 -1.42 16.29
C LYS A 210 5.31 -2.91 16.51
N LYS A 211 5.87 -3.61 15.52
CA LYS A 211 6.13 -5.06 15.58
C LYS A 211 7.22 -5.40 16.60
N ILE A 212 8.31 -4.64 16.62
CA ILE A 212 9.41 -4.82 17.57
C ILE A 212 8.93 -4.60 19.01
N ILE A 213 8.18 -3.53 19.25
CA ILE A 213 7.68 -3.16 20.59
C ILE A 213 6.85 -4.29 21.19
N ILE A 214 6.01 -4.98 20.40
CA ILE A 214 5.21 -6.11 20.89
C ILE A 214 6.10 -7.20 21.51
N ILE A 215 7.17 -7.61 20.82
CA ILE A 215 8.09 -8.64 21.34
C ILE A 215 8.88 -8.12 22.54
N VAL A 216 9.29 -6.85 22.51
CA VAL A 216 10.02 -6.23 23.63
C VAL A 216 9.16 -6.16 24.88
N THR A 217 7.90 -5.72 24.78
CA THR A 217 6.97 -5.64 25.91
C THR A 217 6.68 -7.02 26.49
N ILE A 218 6.40 -8.03 25.65
CA ILE A 218 6.13 -9.37 26.14
C ILE A 218 7.40 -10.00 26.74
N GLY A 219 8.55 -9.85 26.07
CA GLY A 219 9.83 -10.37 26.54
C GLY A 219 10.26 -9.74 27.86
N THR A 220 10.05 -8.44 28.05
CA THR A 220 10.34 -7.75 29.33
C THR A 220 9.42 -8.22 30.45
N LEU A 221 8.13 -8.46 30.17
CA LEU A 221 7.20 -9.03 31.14
C LEU A 221 7.60 -10.46 31.55
N ILE A 222 7.95 -11.32 30.59
CA ILE A 222 8.47 -12.66 30.87
C ILE A 222 9.76 -12.58 31.71
N ASN A 223 10.65 -11.65 31.36
CA ASN A 223 11.91 -11.47 32.06
C ASN A 223 11.75 -10.89 33.46
N PHE A 224 10.69 -10.13 33.74
CA PHE A 224 10.36 -9.69 35.09
C PHE A 224 10.13 -10.88 36.04
N PHE A 225 9.48 -11.95 35.54
CA PHE A 225 9.22 -13.15 36.33
C PHE A 225 10.40 -14.13 36.36
N LEU A 226 11.14 -14.28 35.26
CA LEU A 226 12.20 -15.28 35.14
C LEU A 226 13.60 -14.74 35.48
N GLN A 227 13.84 -13.44 35.33
CA GLN A 227 15.13 -12.75 35.53
C GLN A 227 16.32 -13.42 34.82
N ARG A 228 16.15 -13.82 33.56
CA ARG A 228 17.15 -14.62 32.81
C ARG A 228 17.90 -13.88 31.71
N CYS A 229 17.35 -12.80 31.18
CA CYS A 229 17.87 -12.12 30.00
C CYS A 229 18.11 -10.64 30.29
N SER A 230 19.08 -10.03 29.60
CA SER A 230 19.23 -8.58 29.64
C SER A 230 18.17 -7.90 28.76
N PHE A 231 17.85 -6.63 29.02
CA PHE A 231 16.98 -5.85 28.13
C PHE A 231 17.54 -5.76 26.70
N GLN A 232 18.87 -5.71 26.57
CA GLN A 232 19.55 -5.69 25.29
C GLN A 232 19.27 -6.94 24.45
N ASP A 233 19.24 -8.11 25.10
CA ASP A 233 18.96 -9.39 24.45
C ASP A 233 17.52 -9.45 23.92
N ILE A 234 16.58 -8.93 24.71
CA ILE A 234 15.16 -8.86 24.36
C ILE A 234 14.94 -7.92 23.16
N CYS A 235 15.59 -6.76 23.14
CA CYS A 235 15.52 -5.83 22.02
C CYS A 235 16.16 -6.41 20.74
N ARG A 236 17.32 -7.06 20.84
CA ARG A 236 17.97 -7.75 19.71
C ARG A 236 17.05 -8.82 19.12
N LEU A 237 16.48 -9.65 19.98
CA LEU A 237 15.57 -10.71 19.58
C LEU A 237 14.32 -10.12 18.91
N GLY A 238 13.72 -9.08 19.48
CA GLY A 238 12.54 -8.41 18.90
C GLY A 238 12.80 -7.81 17.52
N ALA A 239 13.94 -7.15 17.33
CA ALA A 239 14.34 -6.59 16.04
C ALA A 239 14.54 -7.67 14.96
N PHE A 240 15.20 -8.77 15.31
CA PHE A 240 15.51 -9.83 14.36
C PHE A 240 14.29 -10.69 14.03
N SER A 241 13.56 -11.16 15.05
CA SER A 241 12.39 -12.03 14.87
C SER A 241 11.23 -11.33 14.18
N SER A 242 11.08 -10.00 14.30
CA SER A 242 10.03 -9.25 13.59
C SER A 242 10.32 -9.04 12.11
N ALA A 243 11.55 -9.28 11.64
CA ALA A 243 11.96 -8.96 10.28
C ALA A 243 11.13 -9.64 9.17
N PRO A 244 10.74 -10.93 9.26
CA PRO A 244 9.87 -11.56 8.27
C PRO A 244 8.50 -10.89 8.20
N ALA A 245 7.92 -10.57 9.36
CA ALA A 245 6.63 -9.91 9.43
C ALA A 245 6.69 -8.48 8.88
N ILE A 246 7.83 -7.79 9.02
CA ILE A 246 8.07 -6.47 8.41
C ILE A 246 8.22 -6.58 6.90
N LEU A 247 9.00 -7.55 6.41
CA LEU A 247 9.20 -7.79 4.99
C LEU A 247 7.88 -8.12 4.28
N ILE A 248 7.05 -8.97 4.89
CA ILE A 248 5.73 -9.31 4.35
C ILE A 248 4.78 -8.12 4.39
N ALA A 249 4.85 -7.26 5.43
CA ALA A 249 4.10 -6.01 5.45
C ALA A 249 4.49 -5.10 4.28
N ILE A 250 5.79 -4.94 4.00
CA ILE A 250 6.29 -4.15 2.87
C ILE A 250 5.75 -4.68 1.54
N ILE A 251 5.86 -5.99 1.31
CA ILE A 251 5.40 -6.62 0.06
C ILE A 251 3.90 -6.45 -0.12
N THR A 252 3.12 -6.72 0.94
CA THR A 252 1.66 -6.59 0.89
C THR A 252 1.22 -5.15 0.67
N ILE A 253 1.86 -4.16 1.28
CA ILE A 253 1.57 -2.73 1.03
C ILE A 253 1.86 -2.33 -0.41
N ALA A 254 2.95 -2.85 -0.99
CA ALA A 254 3.33 -2.52 -2.36
C ALA A 254 2.38 -3.14 -3.40
N ILE A 255 1.85 -4.34 -3.14
CA ILE A 255 0.97 -5.06 -4.07
C ILE A 255 -0.50 -4.73 -3.82
N ASN A 256 -0.99 -5.00 -2.60
CA ASN A 256 -2.37 -4.78 -2.20
C ASN A 256 -2.51 -4.74 -0.67
N SER A 257 -2.81 -3.55 -0.14
CA SER A 257 -2.92 -3.30 1.31
C SER A 257 -4.04 -4.09 1.98
N LYS A 258 -5.04 -4.62 1.24
CA LYS A 258 -6.10 -5.48 1.80
C LYS A 258 -5.54 -6.74 2.46
N TYR A 259 -4.37 -7.20 2.05
CA TYR A 259 -3.73 -8.41 2.60
C TYR A 259 -2.71 -8.12 3.73
N LEU A 260 -2.68 -6.90 4.27
CA LEU A 260 -1.75 -6.54 5.34
C LEU A 260 -1.92 -7.42 6.61
N TRP A 261 -3.10 -7.99 6.81
CA TRP A 261 -3.41 -8.94 7.90
C TRP A 261 -2.50 -10.17 7.90
N ILE A 262 -1.97 -10.61 6.75
CA ILE A 262 -1.01 -11.72 6.64
C ILE A 262 0.24 -11.44 7.47
N SER A 263 0.71 -10.18 7.44
CA SER A 263 1.86 -9.77 8.26
C SER A 263 1.60 -9.89 9.76
N GLY A 264 0.34 -9.85 10.18
CA GLY A 264 -0.09 -10.03 11.58
C GLY A 264 0.04 -11.49 12.02
N TYR A 265 -0.43 -12.44 11.21
CA TYR A 265 -0.26 -13.87 11.49
C TYR A 265 1.21 -14.27 11.59
N ILE A 266 2.04 -13.75 10.67
CA ILE A 266 3.48 -14.02 10.72
C ILE A 266 4.09 -13.42 11.99
N GLN A 267 3.66 -12.22 12.40
CA GLN A 267 4.12 -11.63 13.66
C GLN A 267 3.78 -12.51 14.87
N ILE A 268 2.57 -13.09 14.93
CA ILE A 268 2.17 -13.97 16.04
C ILE A 268 3.12 -15.17 16.13
N TRP A 269 3.46 -15.79 15.00
CA TRP A 269 4.44 -16.88 14.97
C TRP A 269 5.84 -16.44 15.38
N CYS A 270 6.32 -15.30 14.89
CA CYS A 270 7.59 -14.72 15.30
C CYS A 270 7.64 -14.45 16.81
N ASN A 271 6.55 -13.95 17.38
CA ASN A 271 6.41 -13.72 18.82
C ASN A 271 6.53 -15.05 19.59
N PHE A 272 5.84 -16.11 19.14
CA PHE A 272 5.89 -17.43 19.78
C PHE A 272 7.32 -17.99 19.82
N ILE A 273 8.03 -17.97 18.68
CA ILE A 273 9.40 -18.48 18.58
C ILE A 273 10.35 -17.66 19.45
N ALA A 274 10.21 -16.33 19.43
CA ALA A 274 10.99 -15.44 20.29
C ALA A 274 10.77 -15.75 21.77
N MET A 275 9.51 -15.90 22.22
CA MET A 275 9.20 -16.26 23.61
C MET A 275 9.75 -17.62 23.99
N ALA A 276 9.57 -18.64 23.14
CA ALA A 276 10.10 -19.97 23.39
C ALA A 276 11.63 -19.96 23.55
N SER A 277 12.34 -19.14 22.77
CA SER A 277 13.80 -18.96 22.91
C SER A 277 14.20 -18.26 24.23
N LEU A 278 13.33 -17.42 24.81
CA LEU A 278 13.56 -16.80 26.12
C LEU A 278 13.32 -17.79 27.28
N ILE A 279 12.38 -18.72 27.11
CA ILE A 279 11.96 -19.69 28.14
C ILE A 279 12.88 -20.92 28.18
N GLN A 280 13.38 -21.37 27.02
CA GLN A 280 14.14 -22.61 26.88
C GLN A 280 15.30 -22.64 27.89
N GLN A 281 15.22 -23.60 28.82
CA GLN A 281 16.22 -23.82 29.86
C GLN A 281 17.55 -24.20 29.23
N GLU A 282 18.62 -23.58 29.73
CA GLU A 282 19.96 -24.12 29.59
C GLU A 282 20.00 -25.46 30.32
N LYS A 283 20.16 -26.56 29.58
CA LYS A 283 20.98 -27.64 30.10
C LYS A 283 22.42 -27.15 29.99
N ILE A 284 22.98 -26.82 31.16
CA ILE A 284 24.43 -26.72 31.36
C ILE A 284 25.05 -28.07 30.99
#